data_AF-A0A3D2XE81-F1
#
_entry.id   AF-A0A3D2XE81-F1
#
_cell.length_a   1.000
_cell.length_b   1.000
_cell.length_c   1.000
_cell.angle_alpha   90.00
_cell.angle_beta   90.00
_cell.angle_gamma   90.00
#
_symmetry.space_group_name_H-M   'P 1'
#
loop_
_entity.id
_entity.type
_entity.pdbx_description
1 polymer ?
#
loop_
_entity_poly.entity_id
_entity_poly.type
_entity_poly.pdbx_seq_one_letter_code
_entity_poly.pdbx_strand_id
1 'polypeptide(L)'
;MKTTSYNLLVNATGQLLQQHAFDHLSDEKLSRMNSCLHKLGSQPATEDLRSVETELLTYCWEANLYVETTTPQSLHQWYAAMSCFGEPVMLLLEEVE
;
A
#
# COMPACT_ATOMS: atom_id res chain seq x y z
N MET A 1 -8.91 11.51 -11.87
CA MET A 1 -9.14 10.85 -10.56
C MET A 1 -8.11 9.75 -10.28
N LYS A 2 -7.67 8.94 -11.25
CA LYS A 2 -6.69 7.85 -11.02
C LYS A 2 -5.31 8.27 -10.47
N THR A 3 -4.79 9.41 -10.91
CA THR A 3 -3.50 9.94 -10.44
C THR A 3 -3.49 10.27 -8.95
N THR A 4 -4.62 10.76 -8.42
CA THR A 4 -4.80 11.01 -6.98
C THR A 4 -4.81 9.70 -6.19
N SER A 5 -5.44 8.65 -6.71
CA SER A 5 -5.51 7.33 -6.07
C SER A 5 -4.15 6.64 -5.97
N TYR A 6 -3.32 6.71 -7.03
CA TYR A 6 -1.96 6.14 -6.97
C TYR A 6 -1.06 6.88 -5.97
N ASN A 7 -1.15 8.21 -5.90
CA ASN A 7 -0.40 8.98 -4.92
C ASN A 7 -0.79 8.62 -3.48
N LEU A 8 -2.09 8.40 -3.22
CA LEU A 8 -2.56 7.94 -1.91
C LEU A 8 -2.01 6.55 -1.57
N LEU A 9 -2.02 5.62 -2.53
CA LEU A 9 -1.47 4.27 -2.36
C LEU A 9 0.04 4.29 -2.08
N VAL A 10 0.80 5.04 -2.87
CA VAL A 10 2.25 5.17 -2.70
C VAL A 10 2.59 5.77 -1.34
N ASN A 11 1.87 6.82 -0.93
CA ASN A 11 2.10 7.46 0.36
C ASN A 11 1.78 6.54 1.54
N ALA A 12 0.64 5.85 1.52
CA ALA A 12 0.24 4.96 2.59
C ALA A 12 1.19 3.75 2.71
N THR A 13 1.53 3.15 1.57
CA THR A 13 2.46 2.01 1.52
C THR A 13 3.87 2.41 1.97
N GLY A 14 4.34 3.60 1.57
CA GLY A 14 5.62 4.13 2.01
C GLY A 14 5.71 4.33 3.52
N GLN A 15 4.61 4.75 4.17
CA GLN A 15 4.57 4.86 5.64
C GLN A 15 4.60 3.49 6.32
N LEU A 16 3.84 2.52 5.82
CA LEU A 16 3.88 1.16 6.35
C LEU A 16 5.26 0.51 6.21
N LEU A 17 5.96 0.81 5.11
CA LEU A 17 7.35 0.41 4.92
C LEU A 17 8.29 1.01 5.96
N GLN A 18 8.12 2.30 6.31
CA GLN A 18 8.88 2.93 7.40
C GLN A 18 8.53 2.35 8.78
N GLN A 19 7.33 1.79 8.93
CA GLN A 19 6.87 1.14 10.15
C GLN A 19 7.23 -0.35 10.20
N HIS A 20 8.09 -0.84 9.31
CA HIS A 20 8.51 -2.25 9.31
C HIS A 20 7.35 -3.25 9.11
N ALA A 21 6.21 -2.80 8.56
CA ALA A 21 5.06 -3.66 8.30
C ALA A 21 5.33 -4.71 7.20
N PHE A 22 6.47 -4.62 6.52
CA PHE A 22 6.89 -5.52 5.45
C PHE A 22 8.21 -6.25 5.74
N ASP A 23 8.79 -6.11 6.94
CA ASP A 23 10.11 -6.69 7.27
C ASP A 23 10.13 -8.23 7.23
N HIS A 24 8.96 -8.87 7.27
CA HIS A 24 8.81 -10.31 7.09
C HIS A 24 8.82 -10.75 5.62
N LEU A 25 8.74 -9.81 4.67
CA LEU A 25 8.92 -10.09 3.25
C LEU A 25 10.41 -10.29 2.93
N SER A 26 10.70 -11.09 1.90
CA SER A 26 12.08 -11.26 1.44
C SER A 26 12.63 -9.97 0.83
N ASP A 27 13.95 -9.82 0.86
CA ASP A 27 14.65 -8.67 0.24
C ASP A 27 14.29 -8.48 -1.24
N GLU A 28 14.04 -9.58 -1.97
CA GLU A 28 13.58 -9.51 -3.36
C GLU A 28 12.22 -8.82 -3.47
N LYS A 29 11.25 -9.19 -2.60
CA LYS A 29 9.92 -8.57 -2.60
C LYS A 29 10.00 -7.11 -2.19
N LEU A 30 10.80 -6.78 -1.16
CA LEU A 30 11.01 -5.39 -0.73
C LEU A 30 11.63 -4.53 -1.84
N SER A 31 12.58 -5.09 -2.59
CA SER A 31 13.18 -4.43 -3.75
C SER A 31 12.15 -4.17 -4.85
N ARG A 32 11.34 -5.18 -5.20
CA ARG A 32 10.25 -5.05 -6.20
C ARG A 32 9.18 -4.07 -5.76
N MET A 33 8.79 -4.09 -4.50
CA MET A 33 7.81 -3.16 -3.93
C MET A 33 8.29 -1.72 -4.04
N ASN A 34 9.55 -1.44 -3.69
CA ASN A 34 10.15 -0.11 -3.87
C ASN A 34 10.18 0.31 -5.35
N SER A 35 10.46 -0.62 -6.27
CA SER A 35 10.37 -0.37 -7.71
C SER A 35 8.95 0.02 -8.13
N CYS A 36 7.93 -0.69 -7.62
CA CYS A 36 6.53 -0.38 -7.89
C CYS A 36 6.12 1.01 -7.38
N LEU A 37 6.54 1.37 -6.15
CA LEU A 37 6.30 2.70 -5.58
C LEU A 37 6.90 3.80 -6.45
N HIS A 38 8.14 3.61 -6.92
CA HIS A 38 8.83 4.58 -7.76
C HIS A 38 8.13 4.75 -9.12
N LYS A 39 7.72 3.64 -9.74
CA LYS A 39 7.01 3.65 -11.04
C LYS A 39 5.64 4.31 -10.94
N LEU A 40 4.84 3.95 -9.92
CA LEU A 40 3.51 4.54 -9.71
C LEU A 40 3.59 6.03 -9.33
N GLY A 41 4.60 6.41 -8.53
CA GLY A 41 4.85 7.81 -8.16
C GLY A 41 5.37 8.67 -9.30
N SER A 42 6.11 8.10 -10.26
CA SER A 42 6.70 8.83 -11.38
C SER A 42 5.80 8.97 -12.61
N GLN A 43 4.65 8.28 -12.63
CA GLN A 43 3.65 8.31 -13.71
C GLN A 43 4.24 8.24 -15.14
N PRO A 44 5.10 7.26 -15.46
CA PRO A 44 5.61 7.11 -16.82
C PRO A 44 4.46 6.89 -17.81
N ALA A 45 4.39 7.72 -18.85
CA ALA A 45 3.30 7.75 -19.83
C ALA A 45 3.15 6.46 -20.69
N THR A 46 4.06 5.50 -20.54
CA THR A 46 4.22 4.34 -21.43
C THR A 46 4.20 2.99 -20.72
N GLU A 47 4.19 2.93 -19.39
CA GLU A 47 4.15 1.66 -18.66
C GLU A 47 2.70 1.23 -18.36
N ASP A 48 2.47 -0.08 -18.39
CA ASP A 48 1.21 -0.68 -17.94
C ASP A 48 1.11 -0.53 -16.41
N LEU A 49 0.65 0.65 -15.97
CA LEU A 49 0.52 0.97 -14.55
C LEU A 49 -0.42 0.03 -13.81
N ARG A 50 -1.32 -0.68 -14.51
CA ARG A 50 -2.21 -1.68 -13.90
C ARG A 50 -1.45 -2.91 -13.42
N SER A 51 -0.46 -3.37 -14.19
CA SER A 51 0.38 -4.49 -13.79
C SER A 51 1.23 -4.13 -12.56
N VAL A 52 1.78 -2.91 -12.54
CA VAL A 52 2.57 -2.39 -11.41
C VAL A 52 1.68 -2.17 -10.16
N GLU A 53 0.47 -1.67 -10.35
CA GLU A 53 -0.55 -1.52 -9.31
C GLU A 53 -0.90 -2.88 -8.69
N THR A 54 -1.22 -3.88 -9.51
CA THR A 54 -1.60 -5.23 -9.05
C THR A 54 -0.46 -5.87 -8.26
N GLU A 55 0.78 -5.70 -8.73
CA GLU A 55 1.96 -6.19 -8.04
C GLU A 55 2.15 -5.49 -6.67
N LEU A 56 2.00 -4.16 -6.62
CA LEU A 56 2.08 -3.41 -5.36
C LEU A 56 0.98 -3.83 -4.37
N LEU A 57 -0.27 -3.95 -4.83
CA LEU A 57 -1.39 -4.39 -4.01
C LEU A 57 -1.13 -5.79 -3.43
N THR A 58 -0.56 -6.69 -4.22
CA THR A 58 -0.19 -8.04 -3.75
C THR A 58 0.76 -7.97 -2.55
N TYR A 59 1.80 -7.14 -2.61
CA TYR A 59 2.70 -6.97 -1.47
C TYR A 59 2.01 -6.32 -0.28
N CYS A 60 1.14 -5.32 -0.52
CA CYS A 60 0.32 -4.68 0.52
C CYS A 60 -0.60 -5.67 1.25
N TRP A 61 -1.14 -6.68 0.57
CA TRP A 61 -1.92 -7.75 1.21
C TRP A 61 -1.08 -8.67 2.08
N GLU A 62 0.18 -8.87 1.70
CA GLU A 62 1.11 -9.62 2.53
C GLU A 62 1.61 -8.81 3.72
N ALA A 63 1.33 -7.51 3.83
CA ALA A 63 1.78 -6.66 4.93
C ALA A 63 1.26 -7.15 6.29
N ASN A 64 2.13 -7.13 7.30
CA ASN A 64 1.72 -7.36 8.68
C ASN A 64 1.36 -6.02 9.31
N LEU A 65 0.09 -5.64 9.20
CA LEU A 65 -0.45 -4.37 9.70
C LEU A 65 -0.62 -4.32 11.23
N TYR A 66 -0.45 -5.45 11.92
CA TYR A 66 -0.59 -5.57 13.37
C TYR A 66 0.75 -5.56 14.10
N VAL A 67 1.81 -5.05 13.47
CA VAL A 67 3.08 -4.81 14.15
C VAL A 67 2.94 -3.63 15.12
N GLU A 68 3.62 -3.68 16.27
CA GLU A 68 3.55 -2.64 17.31
C GLU A 68 3.92 -1.23 16.80
N THR A 69 4.67 -1.16 15.71
CA THR A 69 5.14 0.05 15.05
C THR A 69 4.12 0.68 14.11
N THR A 70 3.05 -0.05 13.74
CA THR A 70 2.01 0.46 12.85
C THR A 70 1.02 1.33 13.61
N THR A 71 0.94 2.60 13.24
CA THR A 71 0.04 3.55 13.93
C THR A 71 -1.39 3.49 13.38
N PRO A 72 -2.41 3.80 14.21
CA PRO A 72 -3.80 3.91 13.75
C PRO A 72 -3.98 4.87 12.58
N GLN A 73 -3.18 5.95 12.53
CA GLN A 73 -3.21 6.91 11.43
C GLN A 73 -2.73 6.28 10.11
N SER A 74 -1.63 5.54 10.13
CA SER A 74 -1.09 4.88 8.93
C SER A 74 -2.04 3.78 8.44
N LEU A 75 -2.70 3.06 9.36
CA LEU A 75 -3.77 2.13 9.02
C LEU A 75 -4.93 2.82 8.31
N HIS A 76 -5.46 3.91 8.87
CA HIS A 76 -6.54 4.66 8.25
C HIS A 76 -6.18 5.17 6.84
N GLN A 77 -4.94 5.65 6.66
CA GLN A 77 -4.45 6.08 5.35
C GLN A 77 -4.33 4.92 4.37
N TRP A 78 -3.86 3.77 4.81
CA TRP A 78 -3.81 2.55 4.01
C TRP A 78 -5.22 2.08 3.62
N TYR A 79 -6.16 2.01 4.56
CA TYR A 79 -7.54 1.64 4.27
C TYR A 79 -8.21 2.60 3.28
N ALA A 80 -7.99 3.91 3.44
CA ALA A 80 -8.49 4.91 2.50
C ALA A 80 -7.89 4.75 1.10
N ALA A 81 -6.60 4.41 1.02
CA ALA A 81 -5.95 4.11 -0.26
C ALA A 81 -6.53 2.83 -0.90
N MET A 82 -6.61 1.72 -0.17
CA MET A 82 -7.15 0.44 -0.67
C MET A 82 -8.60 0.56 -1.14
N SER A 83 -9.42 1.34 -0.43
CA SER A 83 -10.82 1.61 -0.81
C SER A 83 -10.95 2.28 -2.18
N CYS A 84 -9.96 3.08 -2.60
CA CYS A 84 -9.95 3.70 -3.92
C CYS A 84 -9.79 2.70 -5.08
N PHE A 85 -9.32 1.48 -4.78
CA PHE A 85 -9.06 0.42 -5.76
C PHE A 85 -10.12 -0.68 -5.75
N GLY A 86 -11.22 -0.50 -4.99
CA GLY A 86 -12.34 -1.44 -4.96
C GLY A 86 -12.12 -2.67 -4.08
N GLU A 87 -11.10 -2.64 -3.24
CA GLU A 87 -10.84 -3.68 -2.25
C GLU A 87 -11.87 -3.55 -1.12
N PRO A 88 -12.67 -4.59 -0.84
CA PRO A 88 -13.65 -4.53 0.23
C PRO A 88 -12.92 -4.49 1.57
N VAL A 89 -12.80 -3.29 2.13
CA VAL A 89 -12.44 -3.08 3.54
C VAL A 89 -13.62 -3.54 4.39
N MET A 90 -13.77 -4.85 4.52
CA MET A 90 -14.78 -5.45 5.38
C MET A 90 -14.36 -5.24 6.83
N LEU A 91 -15.04 -4.29 7.49
CA LEU A 91 -15.43 -4.36 8.90
C LEU A 91 -14.30 -4.61 9.92
N LEU A 92 -13.38 -3.65 10.09
CA LEU A 92 -12.55 -3.57 11.30
C LEU A 92 -12.72 -2.25 12.08
N LEU A 93 -13.70 -1.43 11.69
CA LEU A 93 -14.08 -0.22 12.42
C LEU A 93 -15.30 -0.40 13.34
N GLU A 94 -15.79 -1.63 13.53
CA GLU A 94 -16.91 -1.93 14.44
C GLU A 94 -16.51 -2.36 15.86
N GLU A 95 -15.23 -2.35 16.22
CA GLU A 95 -14.79 -2.62 17.62
C GLU A 95 -14.12 -1.40 18.27
N VAL A 96 -14.72 -0.22 18.10
CA VAL A 96 -14.51 0.91 19.01
C VAL A 96 -15.87 1.38 19.52
N GLU A 97 -16.48 0.59 20.39
CA GLU A 97 -17.44 1.08 21.39
C GLU A 97 -17.22 0.39 22.74
#